data_AF-A0A6L6XJ44-F1
#
_entry.id   AF-A0A6L6XJ44-F1
#
_cell.length_a   1.000
_cell.length_b   1.000
_cell.length_c   1.000
_cell.angle_alpha   90.00
_cell.angle_beta   90.00
_cell.angle_gamma   90.00
#
_symmetry.space_group_name_H-M   'P 1'
#
loop_
_entity.id
_entity.type
_entity.pdbx_description
1 polymer ?
#
loop_
_entity_poly.entity_id
_entity_poly.type
_entity_poly.pdbx_seq_one_letter_code
_entity_poly.pdbx_strand_id
1 'polypeptide(L)' 'MIGEKIKEYRDRRGYTRMELGLLCGFGSDSETVIAGFERDEGFPDLEKLKKIAEVLCVPLEILCPVPCRECPYGKKVES' A
#
# COMPACT_ATOMS: atom_id res chain seq x y z
N MET A 1 -10.26 -4.02 -3.93
CA MET A 1 -9.66 -3.84 -2.59
C MET A 1 -8.34 -3.06 -2.72
N ILE A 2 -7.75 -2.55 -1.63
CA ILE A 2 -6.52 -1.75 -1.67
C ILE A 2 -5.36 -2.58 -2.24
N GLY A 3 -5.22 -3.83 -1.79
CA GLY A 3 -4.17 -4.76 -2.26
C GLY A 3 -4.19 -4.98 -3.78
N GLU A 4 -5.37 -5.18 -4.35
CA GLU A 4 -5.55 -5.32 -5.80
C GLU A 4 -5.11 -4.07 -6.56
N LYS A 5 -5.38 -2.86 -6.03
CA LYS A 5 -4.95 -1.61 -6.66
C LYS A 5 -3.43 -1.44 -6.59
N ILE A 6 -2.82 -1.77 -5.46
CA ILE A 6 -1.35 -1.78 -5.34
C ILE A 6 -0.75 -2.71 -6.39
N LYS A 7 -1.28 -3.93 -6.51
CA LYS A 7 -0.84 -4.91 -7.52
C LYS A 7 -0.99 -4.38 -8.95
N GLU A 8 -2.17 -3.87 -9.29
CA GLU A 8 -2.50 -3.33 -10.62
C GLU A 8 -1.49 -2.24 -11.04
N TYR A 9 -1.23 -1.27 -10.17
CA TYR A 9 -0.32 -0.17 -10.47
C TYR A 9 1.15 -0.56 -10.39
N ARG A 10 1.51 -1.50 -9.52
CA ARG A 10 2.85 -2.09 -9.48
C ARG A 10 3.18 -2.78 -10.80
N ASP A 11 2.26 -3.61 -11.31
CA ASP A 11 2.43 -4.32 -12.57
C ASP A 11 2.49 -3.34 -13.75
N ARG A 12 1.68 -2.27 -13.76
CA ARG A 12 1.76 -1.20 -14.78
C ARG A 12 3.09 -0.45 -14.79
N ARG A 13 3.74 -0.32 -13.64
CA ARG A 13 5.07 0.28 -13.51
C ARG A 13 6.20 -0.71 -13.84
N GLY A 14 5.90 -1.99 -13.98
CA GLY A 14 6.89 -3.03 -14.22
C GLY A 14 7.73 -3.37 -13.00
N TYR A 15 7.29 -3.01 -11.79
CA TYR A 15 8.02 -3.29 -10.57
C TYR A 15 7.72 -4.70 -10.04
N THR A 16 8.75 -5.40 -9.58
CA THR A 16 8.59 -6.55 -8.69
C THR A 16 8.14 -6.10 -7.30
N ARG A 17 7.67 -7.04 -6.48
CA ARG A 17 7.31 -6.75 -5.08
C ARG A 17 8.50 -6.23 -4.27
N MET A 18 9.66 -6.83 -4.48
CA MET A 18 10.91 -6.42 -3.86
C MET A 18 11.26 -4.97 -4.24
N GLU A 19 11.24 -4.64 -5.53
CA GLU A 19 11.56 -3.28 -6.00
C GLU A 19 10.58 -2.24 -5.45
N LEU A 20 9.27 -2.53 -5.47
CA LEU A 20 8.28 -1.61 -4.90
C LEU A 20 8.56 -1.37 -3.40
N GLY A 21 8.78 -2.43 -2.62
CA GLY A 21 9.04 -2.30 -1.19
C GLY A 21 10.36 -1.57 -0.89
N LEU A 22 11.42 -1.81 -1.68
CA LEU A 22 12.69 -1.10 -1.55
C LEU A 22 12.54 0.39 -1.85
N LEU A 23 11.83 0.74 -2.93
CA LEU A 23 11.51 2.13 -3.29
C LEU A 23 10.66 2.81 -2.21
N CYS A 24 9.78 2.06 -1.54
CA CYS A 24 9.00 2.55 -0.40
C CYS A 24 9.81 2.63 0.91
N GLY A 25 11.05 2.11 0.94
CA GLY A 25 11.90 2.08 2.12
C GLY A 25 11.43 1.09 3.19
N PHE A 26 10.83 -0.05 2.80
CA PHE A 26 10.38 -1.09 3.74
C PHE A 26 11.51 -2.03 4.22
N GLY A 27 12.73 -1.87 3.71
CA GLY A 27 13.90 -2.62 4.17
C GLY A 27 13.95 -4.05 3.64
N SER A 28 14.59 -4.95 4.39
CA SER A 28 14.87 -6.33 3.95
C SER A 28 13.61 -7.19 3.72
N ASP A 29 12.50 -6.86 4.38
CA ASP A 29 11.22 -7.59 4.29
C ASP A 29 10.29 -7.04 3.19
N SER A 30 10.83 -6.21 2.28
CA SER A 30 10.08 -5.51 1.23
C SER A 30 9.14 -6.41 0.42
N GLU A 31 9.64 -7.55 -0.05
CA GLU A 31 8.82 -8.50 -0.83
C GLU A 31 7.64 -9.03 -0.02
N THR A 32 7.88 -9.52 1.19
CA THR A 32 6.86 -10.10 2.08
C THR A 32 5.81 -9.07 2.46
N VAL A 33 6.24 -7.84 2.76
CA VAL A 33 5.35 -6.72 3.13
C VAL A 33 4.41 -6.39 1.96
N ILE A 34 4.94 -6.19 0.76
CA ILE A 34 4.11 -5.92 -0.43
C ILE A 34 3.20 -7.11 -0.74
N ALA A 35 3.71 -8.34 -0.65
CA ALA A 35 2.90 -9.53 -0.91
C ALA A 35 1.74 -9.68 0.10
N GLY A 36 1.96 -9.35 1.37
CA GLY A 36 0.91 -9.33 2.39
C GLY A 36 -0.16 -8.28 2.10
N PHE A 37 0.23 -7.10 1.62
CA PHE A 37 -0.71 -6.07 1.18
C PHE A 37 -1.53 -6.52 -0.04
N GLU A 38 -0.91 -7.15 -1.03
CA GLU A 38 -1.59 -7.65 -2.23
C GLU A 38 -2.56 -8.80 -1.98
N ARG A 39 -2.34 -9.57 -0.90
CA ARG A 39 -3.21 -10.67 -0.47
C ARG A 39 -4.26 -10.25 0.56
N ASP A 40 -4.30 -8.97 0.93
CA ASP A 40 -5.14 -8.45 2.02
C ASP A 40 -4.89 -9.17 3.37
N GLU A 41 -3.72 -9.79 3.55
CA GLU A 41 -3.26 -10.46 4.78
C GLU A 41 -2.65 -9.46 5.80
N GLY A 42 -2.28 -8.28 5.30
CA GLY A 42 -1.84 -7.15 6.10
C GLY A 42 -2.31 -5.86 5.46
N PHE A 43 -2.66 -4.88 6.27
CA PHE A 43 -3.10 -3.57 5.76
C PHE A 43 -1.99 -2.54 5.94
N PRO A 44 -1.61 -1.80 4.87
CA PRO A 44 -0.70 -0.69 5.00
C PRO A 44 -1.38 0.43 5.79
N ASP A 45 -0.71 0.94 6.82
CA ASP A 45 -1.10 2.18 7.47
C ASP A 45 -0.99 3.37 6.49
N LEU A 46 -1.53 4.53 6.91
CA LEU A 46 -1.60 5.71 6.05
C LEU A 46 -0.22 6.18 5.55
N GLU A 47 0.84 6.04 6.36
CA GLU A 47 2.18 6.44 5.94
C GLU A 47 2.72 5.50 4.87
N LYS A 48 2.55 4.18 5.06
CA LYS A 48 2.92 3.19 4.04
C LYS A 48 2.13 3.41 2.75
N LEU A 49 0.83 3.68 2.83
CA LEU A 49 0.01 3.98 1.67
C LEU A 49 0.47 5.22 0.90
N LYS A 50 0.83 6.30 1.61
CA LYS A 50 1.38 7.51 0.99
C LYS A 50 2.67 7.22 0.23
N LYS A 51 3.59 6.45 0.83
CA LYS A 51 4.85 6.05 0.18
C LYS A 51 4.60 5.21 -1.07
N ILE A 52 3.69 4.24 -0.98
CA ILE A 52 3.32 3.41 -2.13
C ILE A 52 2.69 4.26 -3.24
N ALA A 53 1.79 5.19 -2.90
CA ALA A 53 1.18 6.11 -3.86
C ALA A 53 2.22 7.00 -4.56
N GLU A 54 3.19 7.53 -3.81
CA GLU A 54 4.29 8.33 -4.32
C GLU A 54 5.16 7.54 -5.30
N VAL A 55 5.61 6.34 -4.92
CA VAL A 55 6.44 5.46 -5.77
C VAL A 55 5.71 5.00 -7.02
N LEU A 56 4.40 4.71 -6.92
CA LEU A 56 3.57 4.35 -8.06
C LEU A 56 3.15 5.58 -8.90
N CYS A 57 3.49 6.79 -8.44
CA CYS A 57 3.08 8.10 -8.94
C CYS A 57 1.59 8.15 -9.30
N VAL A 58 0.75 7.78 -8.32
CA VAL A 58 -0.70 7.88 -8.39
C VAL A 58 -1.21 8.66 -7.18
N PRO A 59 -2.34 9.38 -7.31
CA PRO A 59 -3.00 9.97 -6.15
C PRO A 59 -3.35 8.88 -5.12
N LEU A 60 -3.25 9.20 -3.83
CA LEU A 60 -3.60 8.28 -2.75
C LEU A 60 -5.05 7.77 -2.89
N GLU A 61 -5.95 8.60 -3.38
CA GLU A 61 -7.37 8.29 -3.63
C GLU A 61 -7.55 7.14 -4.64
N ILE A 62 -6.58 6.93 -5.55
CA ILE A 62 -6.61 5.81 -6.50
C ILE A 62 -6.37 4.47 -5.80
N LEU A 63 -5.50 4.47 -4.77
CA LEU A 63 -5.24 3.28 -3.97
C LEU A 63 -6.28 3.11 -2.86
N CYS A 64 -6.78 4.22 -2.30
CA CYS A 64 -7.74 4.28 -1.21
C CYS A 64 -8.88 5.26 -1.56
N PRO A 65 -9.92 4.81 -2.30
CA PRO A 65 -10.98 5.68 -2.81
C PRO A 65 -12.05 6.07 -1.78
N VAL A 66 -11.97 5.57 -0.54
CA VAL A 66 -12.93 5.93 0.52
C VAL A 66 -12.44 7.14 1.32
N PRO A 67 -13.29 8.16 1.54
CA PRO A 67 -12.96 9.23 2.47
C PRO A 67 -12.76 8.63 3.86
N CYS A 68 -11.74 9.09 4.59
CA CYS A 68 -11.26 8.55 5.88
C CYS A 68 -12.32 8.38 7.00
N ARG A 69 -13.60 8.70 6.76
CA ARG A 69 -14.73 8.52 7.68
C ARG A 69 -15.42 7.16 7.57
N GLU A 70 -15.23 6.43 6.48
CA GLU A 70 -15.80 5.07 6.28
C GLU A 70 -14.72 4.02 6.07
N CYS A 71 -13.45 4.39 6.30
CA CYS A 71 -12.37 3.44 6.36
C CYS A 71 -12.68 2.43 7.49
N PRO A 72 -12.86 1.13 7.22
CA PRO A 72 -13.18 0.15 8.26
C PRO A 72 -12.06 -0.04 9.31
N TYR A 73 -10.96 0.69 9.15
CA TYR A 73 -9.75 0.66 10.00
C TYR A 73 -9.64 1.84 10.97
N GLY A 74 -10.71 2.63 11.13
CA GLY A 74 -10.82 3.69 12.13
C GLY A 74 -10.94 3.20 13.58
N LYS A 75 -10.09 2.26 14.04
CA LYS A 75 -9.74 1.96 15.44
C LYS A 75 -8.36 1.29 15.42
N LYS A 76 -7.31 1.77 16.10
CA LYS A 76 -7.23 2.30 17.47
C LYS A 76 -6.20 3.45 17.56
N VAL A 77 -6.67 4.66 17.84
CA VAL A 77 -5.93 5.52 18.78
C VAL A 77 -6.50 5.14 20.14
N GLU A 78 -5.80 4.28 20.86
CA GLU A 78 -5.99 4.16 22.31
C GLU A 78 -4.85 4.95 22.94
N SER A 79 -5.24 5.95 23.74
CA SER A 79 -4.39 6.84 24.53
C SER A 79 -3.57 6.10 25.59
#